data_AF-A0A7K0VF75-F1
#
_entry.id   AF-A0A7K0VF75-F1
#
_cell.length_a   1.000
_cell.length_b   1.000
_cell.length_c   1.000
_cell.angle_alpha   90.00
_cell.angle_beta   90.00
_cell.angle_gamma   90.00
#
_symmetry.space_group_name_H-M   'P 1'
#
loop_
_entity.id
_entity.type
_entity.pdbx_description
1 polymer ?
#
loop_
_entity_poly.entity_id
_entity_poly.type
_entity_poly.pdbx_seq_one_letter_code
_entity_poly.pdbx_strand_id
1 'polypeptide(L)' 'MSGTSIAKVSHRGQTNLPSELRHRWGIELGGEVGIIDLGDAALVIPGGIQSARRELRRVLRDRYEAGLASIEDSDLADQ' A
#
# COMPACT_ATOMS: atom_id res chain seq x y z
N MET A 1 -10.48 16.23 8.96
CA MET A 1 -11.14 15.51 7.84
C MET A 1 -11.22 14.06 8.24
N SER A 2 -12.42 13.49 8.39
CA SER A 2 -12.57 12.10 8.80
C SER A 2 -12.21 11.21 7.60
N GLY A 3 -11.10 10.48 7.67
CA GLY A 3 -10.64 9.58 6.62
C GLY A 3 -11.43 8.28 6.51
N THR A 4 -12.58 8.19 7.20
CA THR A 4 -13.39 6.98 7.32
C THR A 4 -14.66 7.13 6.50
N SER A 5 -14.82 6.27 5.51
CA SER A 5 -16.03 6.17 4.68
C SER A 5 -16.56 4.73 4.73
N ILE A 6 -17.87 4.56 4.86
CA ILE A 6 -18.53 3.25 4.79
C ILE A 6 -19.14 3.09 3.40
N ALA A 7 -18.81 1.98 2.72
CA ALA A 7 -19.42 1.61 1.44
C ALA A 7 -20.19 0.30 1.59
N LYS A 8 -21.40 0.23 1.04
CA LYS A 8 -22.22 -0.99 1.07
C LYS A 8 -21.74 -1.98 0.01
N VAL A 9 -21.65 -3.25 0.38
CA VAL A 9 -21.43 -4.35 -0.55
C VAL A 9 -22.79 -4.77 -1.12
N SER A 10 -22.88 -4.88 -2.44
CA SER A 10 -24.08 -5.35 -3.13
C SER A 10 -24.28 -6.86 -2.94
N HIS A 11 -25.48 -7.36 -3.28
CA HIS A 11 -25.80 -8.80 -3.26
C HIS A 11 -24.88 -9.67 -4.12
N ARG A 12 -24.16 -9.07 -5.09
CA ARG A 12 -23.17 -9.77 -5.92
C ARG A 12 -21.76 -9.74 -5.33
N GLY A 13 -21.59 -9.27 -4.10
CA GLY A 13 -20.28 -9.16 -3.43
C GLY A 13 -19.43 -7.98 -3.93
N GLN A 14 -20.01 -7.02 -4.64
CA GLN A 14 -19.28 -5.87 -5.21
C GLN A 14 -19.53 -4.60 -4.40
N THR A 15 -18.49 -3.79 -4.19
CA THR A 15 -18.59 -2.44 -3.65
C THR A 15 -17.81 -1.47 -4.53
N ASN A 16 -18.23 -0.22 -4.55
CA ASN A 16 -17.56 0.85 -5.29
C ASN A 16 -16.77 1.73 -4.32
N LEU A 17 -15.57 2.15 -4.73
CA LEU A 17 -14.82 3.15 -3.99
C LEU A 17 -15.63 4.47 -3.95
N PRO A 18 -15.82 5.09 -2.77
CA PRO A 18 -16.51 6.37 -2.65
C PRO A 18 -15.89 7.46 -3.53
N SER A 19 -16.71 8.40 -4.03
CA SER A 19 -16.26 9.47 -4.94
C SER A 19 -15.10 10.29 -4.35
N GLU A 20 -15.20 10.68 -3.08
CA GLU A 20 -14.15 11.42 -2.38
C GLU A 20 -12.82 10.66 -2.34
N LEU A 21 -12.88 9.33 -2.17
CA LEU A 21 -11.69 8.49 -2.15
C LEU A 21 -11.07 8.39 -3.55
N ARG A 22 -11.90 8.25 -4.58
CA ARG A 22 -11.43 8.27 -5.98
C ARG A 22 -10.75 9.59 -6.35
N HIS A 23 -11.33 10.72 -5.92
CA HIS A 23 -10.76 12.05 -6.14
C HIS A 23 -9.41 12.22 -5.46
N ARG A 24 -9.34 11.86 -4.17
CA ARG A 24 -8.08 11.89 -3.41
C ARG A 24 -6.98 11.01 -4.02
N TRP A 25 -7.36 9.90 -4.64
CA TRP A 25 -6.42 8.97 -5.26
C TRP A 25 -6.16 9.27 -6.74
N GLY A 26 -6.83 10.25 -7.34
CA GLY A 26 -6.67 10.61 -8.75
C GLY A 26 -7.15 9.55 -9.74
N ILE A 27 -8.14 8.73 -9.35
CA ILE A 27 -8.69 7.62 -10.18
C ILE A 27 -10.15 7.84 -10.58
N GLU A 28 -10.58 9.10 -10.64
CA GLU A 28 -11.96 9.49 -10.92
C GLU A 28 -12.42 9.11 -12.33
N LEU A 29 -11.48 9.15 -13.28
CA LEU A 29 -11.69 8.81 -14.69
C LEU A 29 -11.37 7.33 -14.97
N GLY A 30 -11.15 6.53 -13.93
CA GLY A 30 -10.64 5.17 -14.00
C GLY A 30 -9.23 5.05 -13.43
N GLY A 31 -8.77 3.82 -13.25
CA GLY A 31 -7.49 3.51 -12.64
C GLY A 31 -7.46 2.09 -12.09
N GLU A 32 -6.34 1.73 -11.49
CA GLU A 32 -6.14 0.42 -10.86
C GLU A 32 -5.97 0.56 -9.35
N VAL A 33 -6.51 -0.40 -8.62
CA VAL A 33 -6.22 -0.58 -7.19
C VAL A 33 -5.67 -1.97 -6.94
N GLY A 34 -4.73 -2.08 -6.01
CA GLY A 34 -4.28 -3.35 -5.47
C GLY A 34 -5.14 -3.75 -4.28
N ILE A 35 -5.42 -5.03 -4.13
CA ILE A 35 -6.08 -5.61 -2.95
C ILE A 35 -5.11 -6.58 -2.32
N ILE A 36 -4.78 -6.35 -1.05
CA ILE A 36 -3.98 -7.28 -0.23
C ILE A 36 -4.92 -7.92 0.79
N ASP A 37 -5.01 -9.24 0.74
CA ASP A 37 -5.74 -10.03 1.74
C ASP A 37 -4.89 -10.16 3.01
N LEU A 38 -5.47 -9.81 4.16
CA LEU A 38 -4.88 -9.92 5.49
C LEU A 38 -5.62 -10.94 6.36
N GLY A 39 -6.55 -11.71 5.80
CA GLY A 39 -7.37 -12.72 6.48
C GLY A 39 -8.70 -12.15 6.98
N ASP A 40 -8.67 -11.29 7.99
CA ASP A 40 -9.87 -10.65 8.57
C ASP A 40 -10.16 -9.26 7.98
N ALA A 41 -9.23 -8.74 7.20
CA ALA A 41 -9.29 -7.44 6.55
C ALA A 41 -8.67 -7.49 5.16
N ALA A 42 -9.02 -6.51 4.34
CA ALA A 42 -8.35 -6.25 3.06
C ALA A 42 -7.82 -4.83 3.04
N LEU A 43 -6.58 -4.67 2.57
CA LEU A 43 -5.98 -3.37 2.31
C LEU A 43 -6.12 -3.03 0.83
N VAL A 44 -6.76 -1.90 0.53
CA VAL A 44 -6.91 -1.37 -0.83
C VAL A 44 -5.90 -0.26 -1.07
N ILE A 45 -5.12 -0.38 -2.15
CA ILE A 45 -3.98 0.48 -2.41
C ILE A 45 -4.13 1.16 -3.78
N PRO A 46 -4.07 2.50 -3.87
CA PRO A 46 -4.14 3.20 -5.15
C PRO A 46 -2.93 2.87 -6.03
N GLY A 47 -3.15 2.69 -7.33
CA GLY A 47 -2.10 2.43 -8.31
C GLY A 47 -1.52 1.01 -8.25
N GLY A 48 -2.27 0.04 -7.72
CA GLY A 48 -1.90 -1.37 -7.75
C GLY A 48 -0.87 -1.80 -6.69
N ILE A 49 -0.61 -3.11 -6.64
CA ILE A 49 0.35 -3.74 -5.70
C ILE A 49 1.78 -3.21 -5.88
N GLN A 50 2.14 -2.78 -7.09
CA GLN A 50 3.46 -2.20 -7.35
C GLN A 50 3.67 -0.89 -6.59
N SER A 51 2.61 -0.12 -6.36
CA SER A 51 2.69 1.11 -5.55
C SER A 51 2.99 0.79 -4.09
N ALA A 52 2.36 -0.25 -3.54
CA ALA A 52 2.67 -0.77 -2.20
C ALA A 52 4.14 -1.18 -2.08
N ARG A 53 4.65 -1.93 -3.07
CA ARG A 53 6.04 -2.41 -3.08
C ARG A 53 7.05 -1.27 -3.16
N ARG A 54 6.78 -0.22 -3.96
CA ARG A 54 7.64 0.97 -4.03
C ARG A 54 7.66 1.71 -2.70
N GLU A 55 6.50 1.87 -2.08
CA GLU A 55 6.38 2.55 -0.79
C GLU A 55 7.08 1.79 0.34
N LEU A 56 6.91 0.46 0.39
CA LEU A 56 7.64 -0.37 1.35
C LEU A 56 9.15 -0.23 1.16
N ARG A 57 9.65 -0.29 -0.08
CA ARG A 57 11.08 -0.05 -0.37
C ARG A 57 11.53 1.34 0.07
N ARG A 58 10.71 2.37 -0.15
CA ARG A 58 11.02 3.74 0.25
C ARG A 58 11.16 3.86 1.76
N VAL A 59 10.22 3.29 2.52
CA VAL A 59 10.21 3.33 3.99
C VAL A 59 11.32 2.47 4.60
N LEU A 60 11.61 1.31 3.99
CA LEU A 60 12.65 0.42 4.48
C LEU A 60 14.06 0.87 4.12
N ARG A 61 14.24 1.69 3.08
CA ARG A 61 15.57 2.14 2.62
C ARG A 61 16.40 2.69 3.77
N ASP A 62 15.87 3.66 4.50
CA ASP A 62 16.64 4.35 5.55
C ASP A 62 17.00 3.39 6.70
N ARG A 63 16.11 2.43 7.02
CA ARG A 63 16.38 1.39 8.03
C ARG A 63 17.33 0.31 7.54
N TYR A 64 17.29 0.00 6.26
CA TYR A 64 18.18 -0.97 5.63
C TYR A 64 19.61 -0.45 5.59
N GLU A 65 19.80 0.79 5.15
CA GLU A 65 21.12 1.46 5.16
C GLU A 65 21.67 1.62 6.59
N ALA A 66 20.83 2.04 7.55
CA ALA A 66 21.23 2.10 8.96
C ALA A 66 21.56 0.72 9.54
N GLY A 67 20.83 -0.32 9.12
CA GLY A 67 21.10 -1.71 9.47
C GLY A 67 22.45 -2.17 8.94
N LEU A 68 22.73 -1.97 7.65
CA LEU A 68 24.03 -2.27 7.04
C LEU A 68 25.19 -1.54 7.73
N ALA A 69 25.03 -0.25 8.01
CA ALA A 69 26.06 0.53 8.72
C ALA A 69 26.31 0.06 10.17
N SER A 70 25.37 -0.68 10.76
CA SER A 70 25.50 -1.26 12.10
C SER A 70 26.05 -2.68 12.12
N ILE A 71 26.27 -3.30 10.95
CA ILE A 71 26.91 -4.61 10.85
C ILE A 71 28.43 -4.39 11.00
N GLU A 72 28.96 -4.67 12.19
CA GLU A 72 30.39 -4.63 12.50
C GLU A 72 31.14 -5.91 12.07
N ASP A 73 30.44 -6.83 11.40
CA ASP A 73 30.99 -8.09 10.91
C ASP A 73 31.55 -7.90 9.49
N SER A 74 32.88 -7.95 9.37
CA SER A 74 33.59 -7.72 8.11
C SER A 74 33.25 -8.75 7.03
N ASP A 75 32.74 -9.92 7.40
CA ASP A 75 32.42 -11.00 6.45
C ASP A 75 31.05 -10.80 5.78
N LEU A 76 30.22 -9.87 6.27
CA LEU A 76 28.88 -9.57 5.77
C LEU A 76 28.80 -8.30 4.91
N ALA A 77 29.90 -7.55 4.76
CA ALA A 77 29.92 -6.27 4.04
C ALA A 77 29.94 -6.39 2.50
N ASP A 78 30.25 -7.58 1.95
CA ASP A 78 30.55 -7.79 0.52
C ASP A 78 29.61 -8.77 -0.24
N GLN A 79 28.36 -9.01 0.24
CA GLN A 79 27.35 -9.82 -0.48
C GLN A 79 26.10 -9.02 -0.86
#